data_AF-A0A953XK21-F1
#
_entry.id   AF-A0A953XK21-F1
#
_cell.length_a   1.000
_cell.length_b   1.000
_cell.length_c   1.000
_cell.angle_alpha   90.00
_cell.angle_beta   90.00
_cell.angle_gamma   90.00
#
_symmetry.space_group_name_H-M   'P 1'
#
loop_
_entity.id
_entity.type
_entity.pdbx_description
1 polymer ?
#
loop_
_entity_poly.entity_id
_entity_poly.type
_entity_poly.pdbx_seq_one_letter_code
_entity_poly.pdbx_strand_id
1 'polypeptide(L)'
;MFERERSPEALLSRPVPERYRLAGALVKRALGLLDKPAGDNERAKALLESIAGALDDPTDIETLDDAIERCVDALTADPQFVPALVTAGTTLIQYAWVEGWTHHPRPLRDARKLLERALELAPKDETAFEGLLRCELFARRFEPAGDYLNDIKDDPALDYTHALGRGLWFAMHENWKVAEDWFNRAVKAAGDDTRRANALIELGLVLMRQGNLQLADARMGEGVLLAEPNRLRLHLWSKLKYERGRYDEAWELNRRSLTFGNFPAGQRWRQELLVYFRRLSFVPGRYFSLPEEKAKNIDGPFRYVGGEYVDTGDVDDRHDDEDEFVPSFRANLFLEGEHLPVVSEIADPDASWEGRAKLTVRVLDPKTFEKRPLTPGERFKPGQYVMTDEKAGTVFHVLLMRRHNLHNPYLDLPEDARSVFDFDRQAMQRFENAPWDVRLMLADHGFDPL
;
A
#
# COMPACT_ATOMS: atom_id res chain seq x y z
N MET A 1 16.44 2.47 18.67
CA MET A 1 17.03 2.92 17.39
C MET A 1 15.98 3.58 16.47
N PHE A 2 14.71 3.15 16.49
CA PHE A 2 13.63 3.67 15.63
C PHE A 2 13.04 5.05 15.98
N GLU A 3 13.16 5.56 17.21
CA GLU A 3 12.59 6.89 17.56
C GLU A 3 13.36 8.07 16.97
N ARG A 4 14.69 7.95 16.81
CA ARG A 4 15.51 9.00 16.17
C ARG A 4 15.16 9.23 14.71
N GLU A 5 14.62 8.22 14.02
CA GLU A 5 14.21 8.32 12.62
C GLU A 5 12.86 9.03 12.42
N ARG A 6 12.13 9.30 13.51
CA ARG A 6 10.83 9.99 13.49
C ARG A 6 10.93 11.45 13.92
N SER A 7 12.13 11.96 14.24
CA SER A 7 12.30 13.38 14.57
C SER A 7 12.01 14.24 13.34
N PRO A 8 11.47 15.47 13.51
CA PRO A 8 11.25 16.39 12.40
C PRO A 8 12.52 16.62 11.55
N GLU A 9 13.69 16.67 12.20
CA GLU A 9 14.99 16.81 11.54
C GLU A 9 15.33 15.58 10.68
N ALA A 10 15.03 14.38 11.18
CA ALA A 10 15.20 13.13 10.43
C ALA A 10 14.21 13.01 9.26
N LEU A 11 13.01 13.56 9.38
CA LEU A 11 12.04 13.62 8.28
C LEU A 11 12.42 14.68 7.24
N LEU A 12 12.98 15.82 7.66
CA LEU A 12 13.46 16.87 6.78
C LEU A 12 14.71 16.47 5.98
N SER A 13 15.54 15.56 6.54
CA SER A 13 16.69 15.02 5.84
C SER A 13 16.33 13.94 4.82
N ARG A 14 15.11 13.39 4.89
CA ARG A 14 14.61 12.48 3.86
C ARG A 14 14.41 13.26 2.55
N PRO A 15 14.71 12.64 1.40
CA PRO A 15 14.34 13.22 0.13
C PRO A 15 12.83 13.44 0.11
N VAL A 16 12.43 14.64 -0.32
CA VAL A 16 11.03 14.97 -0.53
C VAL A 16 10.39 13.89 -1.41
N PRO A 17 9.15 13.44 -1.11
CA PRO A 17 8.47 12.46 -1.95
C PRO A 17 8.57 12.87 -3.41
N GLU A 18 9.09 11.96 -4.24
CA GLU A 18 9.39 12.24 -5.65
C GLU A 18 8.19 12.84 -6.39
N ARG A 19 7.01 12.31 -6.08
CA ARG A 19 5.72 12.71 -6.64
C ARG A 19 5.37 14.15 -6.30
N TYR A 20 5.65 14.58 -5.06
CA TYR A 20 5.50 15.99 -4.69
C TYR A 20 6.53 16.91 -5.39
N ARG A 21 7.64 16.43 -5.98
CA ARG A 21 8.56 17.34 -6.70
C ARG A 21 7.87 18.01 -7.90
N LEU A 22 7.04 17.25 -8.63
CA LEU A 22 6.27 17.76 -9.77
C LEU A 22 5.11 18.63 -9.28
N ALA A 23 4.27 18.09 -8.41
CA ALA A 23 3.14 18.83 -7.81
C ALA A 23 3.61 20.12 -7.12
N GLY A 24 4.74 20.08 -6.42
CA GLY A 24 5.34 21.23 -5.73
C GLY A 24 5.82 22.34 -6.66
N ALA A 25 6.17 22.05 -7.92
CA ALA A 25 6.46 23.08 -8.90
C ALA A 25 5.19 23.82 -9.34
N LEU A 26 4.11 23.07 -9.60
CA LEU A 26 2.80 23.62 -9.93
C LEU A 26 2.21 24.44 -8.77
N VAL A 27 2.31 23.92 -7.54
CA VAL A 27 1.83 24.60 -6.34
C VAL A 27 2.60 25.89 -6.07
N LYS A 28 3.92 25.95 -6.31
CA LYS A 28 4.66 27.22 -6.21
C LYS A 28 4.13 28.28 -7.16
N ARG A 29 3.70 27.89 -8.37
CA ARG A 29 3.03 28.81 -9.31
C ARG A 29 1.74 29.33 -8.71
N ALA A 30 0.89 28.45 -8.17
CA ALA A 30 -0.36 28.84 -7.51
C ALA A 30 -0.14 29.74 -6.29
N LEU A 31 0.85 29.44 -5.44
CA LEU A 31 1.21 30.27 -4.28
C LEU A 31 1.62 31.70 -4.68
N GLY A 32 2.25 31.87 -5.85
CA GLY A 32 2.57 33.19 -6.40
C GLY A 32 1.37 33.98 -6.92
N LEU A 33 0.16 33.40 -6.91
CA LEU A 33 -1.08 34.04 -7.32
C LEU A 33 -1.93 34.52 -6.13
N LEU A 34 -1.67 34.10 -4.89
CA LEU A 34 -2.60 34.31 -3.76
C LEU A 34 -2.90 35.77 -3.44
N ASP A 35 -1.98 36.68 -3.75
CA ASP A 35 -2.12 38.13 -3.55
C ASP A 35 -2.85 38.84 -4.71
N LYS A 36 -3.18 38.11 -5.78
CA LYS A 36 -3.92 38.67 -6.92
C LYS A 36 -5.40 38.84 -6.58
N PRO A 37 -6.07 39.83 -7.21
CA PRO A 37 -7.52 39.98 -7.07
C PRO A 37 -8.25 38.76 -7.65
N ALA A 38 -9.52 38.61 -7.27
CA ALA A 38 -10.41 37.59 -7.83
C ALA A 38 -10.47 37.68 -9.37
N GLY A 39 -10.63 36.53 -10.00
CA GLY A 39 -10.65 36.37 -11.45
C GLY A 39 -11.97 35.81 -11.99
N ASP A 40 -11.85 34.88 -12.94
CA ASP A 40 -12.98 34.24 -13.62
C ASP A 40 -13.46 32.99 -12.84
N ASN A 41 -14.38 33.24 -11.89
CA ASN A 41 -14.89 32.22 -10.97
C ASN A 41 -15.62 31.07 -11.68
N GLU A 42 -16.42 31.36 -12.70
CA GLU A 42 -17.19 30.34 -13.44
C GLU A 42 -16.24 29.41 -14.21
N ARG A 43 -15.19 29.96 -14.81
CA ARG A 43 -14.14 29.15 -15.44
C ARG A 43 -13.41 28.29 -14.41
N ALA A 44 -13.07 28.85 -13.26
CA ALA A 44 -12.39 28.10 -12.19
C ALA A 44 -13.26 26.93 -11.69
N LYS A 45 -14.56 27.16 -11.54
CA LYS A 45 -15.54 26.13 -11.18
C LYS A 45 -15.62 25.02 -12.22
N ALA A 46 -15.77 25.36 -13.50
CA ALA A 46 -15.84 24.37 -14.58
C ALA A 46 -14.57 23.50 -14.68
N LEU A 47 -13.40 24.07 -14.41
CA LEU A 47 -12.13 23.32 -14.35
C LEU A 47 -12.12 22.31 -13.19
N LEU A 48 -12.65 22.71 -12.03
CA LEU A 48 -12.66 21.86 -10.84
C LEU A 48 -13.73 20.76 -10.90
N GLU A 49 -14.89 21.01 -11.51
CA GLU A 49 -15.97 20.03 -11.69
C GLU A 49 -15.52 18.78 -12.47
N SER A 50 -14.43 18.88 -13.25
CA SER A 50 -13.86 17.76 -13.98
C SER A 50 -13.05 16.78 -13.10
N ILE A 51 -12.77 17.14 -11.84
CA ILE A 51 -12.13 16.23 -10.89
C ILE A 51 -13.17 15.19 -10.45
N ALA A 52 -13.06 13.98 -10.99
CA ALA A 52 -13.88 12.84 -10.59
C ALA A 52 -13.23 12.11 -9.39
N GLY A 53 -14.04 11.75 -8.38
CA GLY A 53 -13.63 10.85 -7.31
C GLY A 53 -13.28 11.51 -5.96
N ALA A 54 -13.16 10.68 -4.94
CA ALA A 54 -12.75 11.10 -3.60
C ALA A 54 -11.23 11.19 -3.51
N LEU A 55 -10.71 12.33 -3.05
CA LEU A 55 -9.27 12.56 -2.81
C LEU A 55 -8.84 12.08 -1.41
N ASP A 56 -9.47 11.02 -0.92
CA ASP A 56 -9.24 10.44 0.41
C ASP A 56 -8.26 9.25 0.39
N ASP A 57 -7.71 8.91 -0.77
CA ASP A 57 -6.73 7.83 -0.95
C ASP A 57 -5.33 8.38 -1.32
N PRO A 58 -4.37 8.44 -0.39
CA PRO A 58 -3.01 8.90 -0.70
C PRO A 58 -2.25 7.96 -1.64
N THR A 59 -2.78 6.76 -1.89
CA THR A 59 -2.17 5.79 -2.79
C THR A 59 -2.62 5.96 -4.24
N ASP A 60 -3.65 6.77 -4.51
CA ASP A 60 -4.17 7.02 -5.86
C ASP A 60 -3.55 8.22 -6.55
N ILE A 61 -2.26 8.09 -6.86
CA ILE A 61 -1.39 9.20 -7.26
C ILE A 61 -1.84 9.88 -8.56
N GLU A 62 -2.34 9.11 -9.53
CA GLU A 62 -2.79 9.66 -10.81
C GLU A 62 -3.94 10.65 -10.57
N THR A 63 -4.93 10.25 -9.76
CA THR A 63 -6.02 11.13 -9.34
C THR A 63 -5.52 12.34 -8.54
N LEU A 64 -4.50 12.19 -7.69
CA LEU A 64 -3.91 13.31 -6.95
C LEU A 64 -3.13 14.28 -7.86
N ASP A 65 -2.39 13.78 -8.87
CA ASP A 65 -1.66 14.58 -9.84
C ASP A 65 -2.65 15.37 -10.72
N ASP A 66 -3.66 14.70 -11.28
CA ASP A 66 -4.75 15.32 -12.03
C ASP A 66 -5.46 16.39 -11.19
N ALA A 67 -5.77 16.09 -9.92
CA ALA A 67 -6.41 17.05 -9.02
C ALA A 67 -5.55 18.30 -8.79
N ILE A 68 -4.23 18.17 -8.58
CA ILE A 68 -3.34 19.32 -8.42
C ILE A 68 -3.29 20.15 -9.70
N GLU A 69 -3.16 19.53 -10.87
CA GLU A 69 -3.14 20.24 -12.15
C GLU A 69 -4.42 21.06 -12.34
N ARG A 70 -5.59 20.43 -12.14
CA ARG A 70 -6.90 21.10 -12.24
C ARG A 70 -7.06 22.22 -11.22
N CYS A 71 -6.61 22.03 -9.98
CA CYS A 71 -6.64 23.08 -8.97
C CYS A 71 -5.76 24.26 -9.36
N VAL A 72 -4.57 24.03 -9.89
CA VAL A 72 -3.63 25.09 -10.30
C VAL A 72 -4.18 25.88 -11.50
N ASP A 73 -4.82 25.19 -12.44
CA ASP A 73 -5.53 25.83 -13.55
C ASP A 73 -6.71 26.67 -13.06
N ALA A 74 -7.51 26.14 -12.12
CA ALA A 74 -8.62 26.86 -11.50
C ALA A 74 -8.12 28.12 -10.76
N LEU A 75 -7.03 28.01 -9.99
CA LEU A 75 -6.40 29.14 -9.29
C LEU A 75 -5.74 30.14 -10.24
N THR A 76 -5.36 29.70 -11.44
CA THR A 76 -4.89 30.61 -12.50
C THR A 76 -6.04 31.42 -13.09
N ALA A 77 -7.24 30.82 -13.20
CA ALA A 77 -8.45 31.50 -13.65
C ALA A 77 -9.01 32.45 -12.56
N ASP A 78 -9.10 32.00 -11.31
CA ASP A 78 -9.51 32.79 -10.16
C ASP A 78 -8.64 32.46 -8.92
N PRO A 79 -7.66 33.31 -8.57
CA PRO A 79 -6.77 33.08 -7.43
C PRO A 79 -7.45 33.04 -6.05
N GLN A 80 -8.71 33.49 -5.96
CA GLN A 80 -9.50 33.50 -4.73
C GLN A 80 -10.57 32.41 -4.72
N PHE A 81 -10.50 31.44 -5.65
CA PHE A 81 -11.46 30.35 -5.73
C PHE A 81 -11.26 29.33 -4.58
N VAL A 82 -12.03 29.50 -3.51
CA VAL A 82 -11.93 28.72 -2.26
C VAL A 82 -11.93 27.20 -2.48
N PRO A 83 -12.83 26.62 -3.30
CA PRO A 83 -12.82 25.17 -3.51
C PRO A 83 -11.49 24.63 -4.06
N ALA A 84 -10.83 25.35 -4.97
CA ALA A 84 -9.53 24.92 -5.49
C ALA A 84 -8.41 25.07 -4.46
N LEU A 85 -8.45 26.11 -3.59
CA LEU A 85 -7.50 26.25 -2.48
C LEU A 85 -7.62 25.09 -1.50
N VAL A 86 -8.86 24.74 -1.12
CA VAL A 86 -9.15 23.63 -0.20
C VAL A 86 -8.73 22.31 -0.81
N THR A 87 -9.17 22.01 -2.03
CA THR A 87 -8.83 20.76 -2.73
C THR A 87 -7.32 20.61 -2.95
N ALA A 88 -6.61 21.66 -3.35
CA ALA A 88 -5.15 21.60 -3.46
C ALA A 88 -4.49 21.38 -2.10
N GLY A 89 -4.97 22.06 -1.05
CA GLY A 89 -4.49 21.89 0.32
C GLY A 89 -4.65 20.46 0.83
N THR A 90 -5.83 19.87 0.69
CA THR A 90 -6.10 18.49 1.13
C THR A 90 -5.32 17.47 0.32
N THR A 91 -5.19 17.67 -1.01
CA THR A 91 -4.37 16.82 -1.88
C THR A 91 -2.89 16.85 -1.48
N LEU A 92 -2.37 18.01 -1.09
CA LEU A 92 -1.00 18.14 -0.59
C LEU A 92 -0.78 17.44 0.77
N ILE A 93 -1.81 17.34 1.61
CA ILE A 93 -1.74 16.52 2.83
C ILE A 93 -1.59 15.04 2.45
N GLN A 94 -2.31 14.57 1.43
CA GLN A 94 -2.16 13.20 0.94
C GLN A 94 -0.75 12.96 0.38
N TYR A 95 -0.18 13.90 -0.37
CA TYR A 95 1.22 13.84 -0.80
C TYR A 95 2.24 13.82 0.35
N ALA A 96 1.87 14.37 1.51
CA ALA A 96 2.72 14.33 2.68
C ALA A 96 2.78 12.93 3.31
N TRP A 97 1.80 12.06 3.06
CA TRP A 97 1.72 10.76 3.70
C TRP A 97 2.93 9.88 3.35
N VAL A 98 3.55 9.30 4.39
CA VAL A 98 4.66 8.35 4.23
C VAL A 98 4.21 6.97 4.70
N GLU A 99 3.85 6.86 5.98
CA GLU A 99 3.29 5.63 6.54
C GLU A 99 2.61 5.93 7.89
N GLY A 100 1.40 5.38 8.08
CA GLY A 100 0.62 5.59 9.31
C GLY A 100 0.34 7.07 9.54
N TRP A 101 0.71 7.59 10.72
CA TRP A 101 0.62 9.03 11.02
C TRP A 101 1.92 9.80 10.74
N THR A 102 2.86 9.22 10.01
CA THR A 102 4.11 9.87 9.63
C THR A 102 3.92 10.61 8.32
N HIS A 103 4.19 11.92 8.33
CA HIS A 103 4.03 12.78 7.17
C HIS A 103 5.30 13.60 6.93
N HIS A 104 5.59 13.88 5.66
CA HIS A 104 6.67 14.75 5.26
C HIS A 104 6.27 16.23 5.50
N PRO A 105 7.10 17.05 6.16
CA PRO A 105 6.70 18.41 6.58
C PRO A 105 6.58 19.40 5.42
N ARG A 106 7.27 19.17 4.31
CA ARG A 106 7.31 20.13 3.18
C ARG A 106 5.96 20.29 2.45
N PRO A 107 5.27 19.21 2.00
CA PRO A 107 3.93 19.36 1.45
C PRO A 107 2.93 19.96 2.45
N LEU A 108 3.02 19.59 3.73
CA LEU A 108 2.16 20.17 4.78
C LEU A 108 2.33 21.68 4.92
N ARG A 109 3.54 22.21 4.78
CA ARG A 109 3.80 23.66 4.82
C ARG A 109 3.12 24.40 3.67
N ASP A 110 3.11 23.82 2.48
CA ASP A 110 2.46 24.45 1.32
C ASP A 110 0.93 24.27 1.37
N ALA A 111 0.45 23.10 1.81
CA ALA A 111 -0.96 22.85 2.10
C ALA A 111 -1.52 23.89 3.07
N ARG A 112 -0.82 24.10 4.18
CA ARG A 112 -1.19 25.09 5.21
C ARG A 112 -1.42 26.48 4.62
N LYS A 113 -0.54 26.99 3.76
CA LYS A 113 -0.69 28.33 3.17
C LYS A 113 -1.96 28.45 2.33
N LEU A 114 -2.28 27.43 1.54
CA LEU A 114 -3.48 27.40 0.72
C LEU A 114 -4.73 27.36 1.61
N LEU A 115 -4.72 26.57 2.68
CA LEU A 115 -5.83 26.41 3.61
C LEU A 115 -6.05 27.64 4.51
N GLU A 116 -4.97 28.28 4.98
CA GLU A 116 -5.04 29.57 5.66
C GLU A 116 -5.72 30.61 4.76
N ARG A 117 -5.30 30.68 3.48
CA ARG A 117 -5.91 31.58 2.51
C ARG A 117 -7.38 31.24 2.22
N ALA A 118 -7.72 29.96 2.17
CA ALA A 118 -9.12 29.53 2.03
C ALA A 118 -9.98 30.01 3.21
N LEU A 119 -9.48 29.89 4.45
CA LEU A 119 -10.20 30.36 5.64
C LEU A 119 -10.26 31.89 5.74
N GLU A 120 -9.26 32.64 5.25
CA GLU A 120 -9.37 34.09 5.16
C GLU A 120 -10.55 34.52 4.26
N LEU A 121 -10.77 33.79 3.17
CA LEU A 121 -11.83 34.06 2.18
C LEU A 121 -13.18 33.48 2.62
N ALA A 122 -13.18 32.34 3.30
CA ALA A 122 -14.35 31.64 3.81
C ALA A 122 -14.11 31.14 5.26
N PRO A 123 -14.28 32.00 6.29
CA PRO A 123 -13.90 31.70 7.68
C PRO A 123 -14.65 30.53 8.35
N LYS A 124 -15.68 30.00 7.71
CA LYS A 124 -16.50 28.89 8.21
C LYS A 124 -16.45 27.66 7.31
N ASP A 125 -15.50 27.61 6.38
CA ASP A 125 -15.33 26.43 5.53
C ASP A 125 -14.80 25.26 6.38
N GLU A 126 -15.66 24.27 6.61
CA GLU A 126 -15.36 23.11 7.46
C GLU A 126 -14.17 22.32 6.90
N THR A 127 -14.12 22.10 5.59
CA THR A 127 -13.08 21.29 4.95
C THR A 127 -11.72 21.98 5.02
N ALA A 128 -11.69 23.31 4.85
CA ALA A 128 -10.48 24.11 5.03
C ALA A 128 -9.98 24.02 6.49
N PHE A 129 -10.90 24.10 7.45
CA PHE A 129 -10.57 23.98 8.87
C PHE A 129 -10.03 22.59 9.23
N GLU A 130 -10.69 21.52 8.78
CA GLU A 130 -10.25 20.14 8.95
C GLU A 130 -8.85 19.92 8.35
N GLY A 131 -8.63 20.40 7.13
CA GLY A 131 -7.34 20.32 6.45
C GLY A 131 -6.24 21.05 7.23
N LEU A 132 -6.51 22.25 7.73
CA LEU A 132 -5.53 23.03 8.48
C LEU A 132 -5.17 22.35 9.81
N LEU A 133 -6.18 21.84 10.52
CA LEU A 133 -5.97 21.08 11.74
C LEU A 133 -5.13 19.82 11.49
N ARG A 134 -5.40 19.08 10.40
CA ARG A 134 -4.57 17.94 9.98
C ARG A 134 -3.14 18.36 9.68
N CYS A 135 -2.93 19.50 9.00
CA CYS A 135 -1.59 20.03 8.75
C CYS A 135 -0.83 20.25 10.06
N GLU A 136 -1.44 20.92 11.04
CA GLU A 136 -0.80 21.18 12.33
C GLU A 136 -0.51 19.89 13.10
N LEU A 137 -1.46 18.96 13.16
CA LEU A 137 -1.28 17.67 13.85
C LEU A 137 -0.19 16.82 13.20
N PHE A 138 -0.23 16.65 11.88
CA PHE A 138 0.76 15.84 11.15
C PHE A 138 2.14 16.48 11.12
N ALA A 139 2.23 17.82 11.19
CA ALA A 139 3.48 18.55 11.39
C ALA A 139 3.95 18.56 12.86
N ARG A 140 3.22 17.89 13.77
CA ARG A 140 3.50 17.82 15.22
C ARG A 140 3.50 19.19 15.91
N ARG A 141 2.73 20.14 15.38
CA ARG A 141 2.51 21.48 15.93
C ARG A 141 1.29 21.47 16.85
N PHE A 142 1.44 20.83 18.01
CA PHE A 142 0.32 20.54 18.90
C PHE A 142 -0.30 21.75 19.59
N GLU A 143 0.46 22.81 19.82
CA GLU A 143 -0.05 24.04 20.43
C GLU A 143 -1.03 24.77 19.48
N PRO A 144 -0.66 25.12 18.24
CA PRO A 144 -1.62 25.64 17.26
C PRO A 144 -2.83 24.73 17.01
N ALA A 145 -2.61 23.41 16.92
CA ALA A 145 -3.71 22.45 16.79
C ALA A 145 -4.66 22.49 18.00
N GLY A 146 -4.11 22.66 19.21
CA GLY A 146 -4.88 22.79 20.44
C GLY A 146 -5.73 24.06 20.46
N ASP A 147 -5.18 25.19 19.99
CA ASP A 147 -5.89 26.46 19.86
C ASP A 147 -7.07 26.32 18.89
N TYR A 148 -6.82 25.79 17.67
CA TYR A 148 -7.89 25.51 16.70
C TYR A 148 -8.99 24.62 17.28
N LEU A 149 -8.63 23.54 17.97
CA LEU A 149 -9.60 22.65 18.62
C LEU A 149 -10.40 23.33 19.71
N ASN A 150 -9.83 24.31 20.42
CA ASN A 150 -10.54 25.07 21.44
C ASN A 150 -11.51 26.08 20.82
N ASP A 151 -11.16 26.66 19.68
CA ASP A 151 -11.98 27.64 18.96
C ASP A 151 -13.28 27.02 18.40
N ILE A 152 -13.23 25.75 17.98
CA ILE A 152 -14.38 25.09 17.33
C ILE A 152 -15.19 24.17 18.25
N LYS A 153 -14.79 24.01 19.51
CA LYS A 153 -15.35 23.00 20.42
C LYS A 153 -16.87 23.12 20.67
N ASP A 154 -17.40 24.34 20.52
CA ASP A 154 -18.80 24.68 20.78
C ASP A 154 -19.58 24.96 19.48
N ASP A 155 -18.99 24.71 18.29
CA ASP A 155 -19.64 24.88 16.99
C ASP A 155 -20.22 23.53 16.49
N PRO A 156 -21.56 23.36 16.46
CA PRO A 156 -22.18 22.11 16.01
C PRO A 156 -21.88 21.77 14.55
N ALA A 157 -21.60 22.76 13.69
CA ALA A 157 -21.26 22.51 12.30
C ALA A 157 -19.87 21.87 12.14
N LEU A 158 -19.03 21.95 13.18
CA LEU A 158 -17.66 21.44 13.19
C LEU A 158 -17.49 20.28 14.19
N ASP A 159 -18.58 19.67 14.67
CA ASP A 159 -18.51 18.59 15.69
C ASP A 159 -17.72 17.38 15.19
N TYR A 160 -17.90 16.97 13.93
CA TYR A 160 -17.08 15.92 13.30
C TYR A 160 -15.60 16.29 13.32
N THR A 161 -15.28 17.50 12.82
CA THR A 161 -13.90 18.00 12.71
C THR A 161 -13.23 18.11 14.07
N HIS A 162 -13.94 18.63 15.07
CA HIS A 162 -13.47 18.71 16.45
C HIS A 162 -13.22 17.32 17.04
N ALA A 163 -14.17 16.38 16.89
CA ALA A 163 -14.04 15.04 17.42
C ALA A 163 -12.91 14.25 16.77
N LEU A 164 -12.80 14.31 15.43
CA LEU A 164 -11.72 13.66 14.68
C LEU A 164 -10.36 14.24 15.08
N GLY A 165 -10.25 15.56 15.14
CA GLY A 165 -9.01 16.25 15.50
C GLY A 165 -8.56 15.96 16.93
N ARG A 166 -9.48 15.91 17.90
CA ARG A 166 -9.17 15.46 19.26
C ARG A 166 -8.72 14.00 19.29
N GLY A 167 -9.40 13.13 18.55
CA GLY A 167 -9.03 11.72 18.41
C GLY A 167 -7.59 11.58 17.95
N LEU A 168 -7.23 12.24 16.83
CA LEU A 168 -5.87 12.26 16.29
C LEU A 168 -4.87 12.86 17.28
N TRP A 169 -5.20 13.98 17.94
CA TRP A 169 -4.33 14.62 18.93
C TRP A 169 -3.99 13.68 20.09
N PHE A 170 -5.00 13.03 20.70
CA PHE A 170 -4.77 12.09 21.80
C PHE A 170 -4.03 10.83 21.34
N ALA A 171 -4.34 10.34 20.13
CA ALA A 171 -3.67 9.18 19.57
C ALA A 171 -2.18 9.47 19.30
N MET A 172 -1.84 10.67 18.83
CA MET A 172 -0.46 11.11 18.64
C MET A 172 0.34 11.27 19.95
N HIS A 173 -0.35 11.42 21.09
CA HIS A 173 0.21 11.41 22.45
C HIS A 173 0.09 10.04 23.12
N GLU A 174 -0.25 9.00 22.36
CA GLU A 174 -0.38 7.62 22.83
C GLU A 174 -1.43 7.43 23.94
N ASN A 175 -2.36 8.38 24.08
CA ASN A 175 -3.50 8.24 24.98
C ASN A 175 -4.64 7.51 24.26
N TRP A 176 -4.41 6.23 24.02
CA TRP A 176 -5.28 5.40 23.17
C TRP A 176 -6.71 5.32 23.66
N LYS A 177 -6.93 5.28 24.99
CA LYS A 177 -8.29 5.14 25.52
C LYS A 177 -9.12 6.39 25.30
N VAL A 178 -8.53 7.56 25.52
CA VAL A 178 -9.21 8.84 25.28
C VAL A 178 -9.38 9.07 23.78
N ALA A 179 -8.40 8.68 22.96
CA ALA A 179 -8.53 8.75 21.51
C ALA A 179 -9.71 7.91 20.97
N GLU A 180 -9.90 6.70 21.50
CA GLU A 180 -11.03 5.83 21.16
C GLU A 180 -12.39 6.52 21.42
N ASP A 181 -12.54 7.16 22.58
CA ASP A 181 -13.78 7.87 22.93
C ASP A 181 -14.07 9.02 21.95
N TRP A 182 -13.02 9.73 21.51
CA TRP A 182 -13.14 10.80 20.53
C TRP A 182 -13.44 10.29 19.12
N PHE A 183 -12.80 9.22 18.66
CA PHE A 183 -13.13 8.62 17.37
C PHE A 183 -14.55 8.05 17.34
N ASN A 184 -15.05 7.48 18.45
CA ASN A 184 -16.47 7.10 18.56
C ASN A 184 -17.42 8.29 18.44
N ARG A 185 -17.03 9.48 18.93
CA ARG A 185 -17.80 10.71 18.71
C ARG A 185 -17.75 11.14 17.25
N ALA A 186 -16.58 11.08 16.61
CA ALA A 186 -16.43 11.39 15.19
C ALA A 186 -17.30 10.48 14.30
N VAL A 187 -17.37 9.17 14.59
CA VAL A 187 -18.27 8.23 13.89
C VAL A 187 -19.75 8.65 14.00
N LYS A 188 -20.18 9.15 15.17
CA LYS A 188 -21.56 9.60 15.41
C LYS A 188 -21.85 10.95 14.75
N ALA A 189 -20.87 11.86 14.74
CA ALA A 189 -20.99 13.19 14.16
C ALA A 189 -20.81 13.21 12.63
N ALA A 190 -20.36 12.10 12.02
CA ALA A 190 -20.16 12.01 10.58
C ALA A 190 -21.47 12.20 9.81
N GLY A 191 -21.51 13.26 8.98
CA GLY A 191 -22.65 13.63 8.15
C GLY A 191 -22.82 12.79 6.88
N ASP A 192 -21.79 12.04 6.48
CA ASP A 192 -21.79 11.17 5.31
C ASP A 192 -21.00 9.87 5.58
N ASP A 193 -21.16 8.91 4.67
CA ASP A 193 -20.59 7.56 4.81
C ASP A 193 -19.07 7.55 4.64
N THR A 194 -18.49 8.44 3.84
CA THR A 194 -17.03 8.56 3.65
C THR A 194 -16.36 9.04 4.93
N ARG A 195 -16.87 10.10 5.55
CA ARG A 195 -16.41 10.60 6.86
C ARG A 195 -16.55 9.56 7.95
N ARG A 196 -17.67 8.82 7.96
CA ARG A 196 -17.91 7.75 8.92
C ARG A 196 -16.94 6.59 8.73
N ALA A 197 -16.71 6.18 7.48
CA ALA A 197 -15.74 5.14 7.13
C ALA A 197 -14.32 5.52 7.58
N ASN A 198 -13.89 6.75 7.33
CA ASN A 198 -12.57 7.24 7.74
C ASN A 198 -12.42 7.27 9.27
N ALA A 199 -13.44 7.73 10.00
CA ALA A 199 -13.43 7.70 11.46
C ALA A 199 -13.41 6.27 12.03
N LEU A 200 -14.10 5.31 11.40
CA LEU A 200 -14.07 3.89 11.77
C LEU A 200 -12.69 3.26 11.57
N ILE A 201 -11.98 3.64 10.51
CA ILE A 201 -10.62 3.15 10.24
C ILE A 201 -9.64 3.69 11.28
N GLU A 202 -9.69 4.99 11.61
CA GLU A 202 -8.85 5.57 12.68
C GLU A 202 -9.16 4.96 14.05
N LEU A 203 -10.44 4.72 14.35
CA LEU A 203 -10.86 3.99 15.55
C LEU A 203 -10.26 2.58 15.58
N GLY A 204 -10.30 1.88 14.44
CA GLY A 204 -9.68 0.57 14.27
C GLY A 204 -8.17 0.59 14.57
N LEU A 205 -7.45 1.60 14.07
CA LEU A 205 -6.01 1.76 14.30
C LEU A 205 -5.72 1.99 15.79
N VAL A 206 -6.50 2.81 16.48
CA VAL A 206 -6.37 3.01 17.93
C VAL A 206 -6.64 1.73 18.70
N LEU A 207 -7.70 0.99 18.36
CA LEU A 207 -8.04 -0.28 19.01
C LEU A 207 -6.95 -1.34 18.80
N MET A 208 -6.32 -1.36 17.62
CA MET A 208 -5.18 -2.21 17.33
C MET A 208 -3.99 -1.88 18.23
N ARG A 209 -3.70 -0.57 18.45
CA ARG A 209 -2.66 -0.12 19.40
C ARG A 209 -2.96 -0.48 20.86
N GLN A 210 -4.24 -0.57 21.23
CA GLN A 210 -4.65 -1.07 22.55
C GLN A 210 -4.57 -2.61 22.67
N GLY A 211 -4.32 -3.34 21.58
CA GLY A 211 -4.34 -4.80 21.54
C GLY A 211 -5.74 -5.41 21.40
N ASN A 212 -6.79 -4.60 21.20
CA ASN A 212 -8.15 -5.08 21.00
C ASN A 212 -8.41 -5.42 19.52
N LEU A 213 -7.69 -6.42 19.01
CA LEU A 213 -7.66 -6.77 17.60
C LEU A 213 -9.04 -7.21 17.06
N GLN A 214 -9.87 -7.85 17.88
CA GLN A 214 -11.20 -8.31 17.47
C GLN A 214 -12.16 -7.14 17.23
N LEU A 215 -12.15 -6.13 18.11
CA LEU A 215 -12.99 -4.95 17.92
C LEU A 215 -12.43 -4.06 16.81
N ALA A 216 -11.10 -3.93 16.71
CA ALA A 216 -10.45 -3.23 15.61
C ALA A 216 -10.90 -3.79 14.25
N ASP A 217 -10.96 -5.13 14.15
CA ASP A 217 -11.33 -5.83 12.91
C ASP A 217 -12.77 -5.54 12.51
N ALA A 218 -13.68 -5.55 13.49
CA ALA A 218 -15.07 -5.21 13.26
C ALA A 218 -15.23 -3.76 12.78
N ARG A 219 -14.51 -2.80 13.38
CA ARG A 219 -14.59 -1.38 13.00
C ARG A 219 -13.97 -1.09 11.64
N MET A 220 -12.82 -1.66 11.34
CA MET A 220 -12.19 -1.51 10.03
C MET A 220 -13.04 -2.16 8.92
N GLY A 221 -13.58 -3.36 9.16
CA GLY A 221 -14.47 -4.01 8.21
C GLY A 221 -15.76 -3.22 7.99
N GLU A 222 -16.33 -2.61 9.05
CA GLU A 222 -17.45 -1.69 8.93
C GLU A 222 -17.09 -0.49 8.04
N GLY A 223 -15.95 0.15 8.27
CA GLY A 223 -15.51 1.32 7.48
C GLY A 223 -15.18 1.00 6.03
N VAL A 224 -14.60 -0.16 5.73
CA VAL A 224 -14.33 -0.60 4.35
C VAL A 224 -15.63 -0.87 3.59
N LEU A 225 -16.64 -1.45 4.25
CA LEU A 225 -17.90 -1.84 3.61
C LEU A 225 -18.94 -0.72 3.57
N LEU A 226 -18.67 0.42 4.21
CA LEU A 226 -19.64 1.52 4.34
C LEU A 226 -19.56 2.52 3.19
N ALA A 227 -18.36 2.83 2.71
CA ALA A 227 -18.14 3.87 1.71
C ALA A 227 -17.50 3.31 0.44
N GLU A 228 -17.31 4.17 -0.56
CA GLU A 228 -16.63 3.82 -1.80
C GLU A 228 -15.30 3.10 -1.54
N PRO A 229 -14.92 2.15 -2.42
CA PRO A 229 -13.68 1.40 -2.31
C PRO A 229 -12.47 2.32 -2.23
N ASN A 230 -11.62 2.12 -1.22
CA ASN A 230 -10.41 2.91 -1.01
C ASN A 230 -9.26 1.97 -0.69
N ARG A 231 -8.15 2.11 -1.42
CA ARG A 231 -7.01 1.19 -1.39
C ARG A 231 -6.32 1.25 -0.04
N LEU A 232 -6.17 2.45 0.54
CA LEU A 232 -5.57 2.62 1.86
C LEU A 232 -6.41 1.93 2.94
N ARG A 233 -7.74 2.11 2.95
CA ARG A 233 -8.63 1.45 3.93
C ARG A 233 -8.52 -0.07 3.86
N LEU A 234 -8.52 -0.63 2.65
CA LEU A 234 -8.31 -2.07 2.42
C LEU A 234 -6.94 -2.55 2.91
N HIS A 235 -5.88 -1.78 2.63
CA HIS A 235 -4.53 -2.11 3.04
C HIS A 235 -4.36 -2.08 4.57
N LEU A 236 -4.89 -1.07 5.25
CA LEU A 236 -4.85 -0.97 6.71
C LEU A 236 -5.60 -2.14 7.35
N TRP A 237 -6.75 -2.51 6.80
CA TRP A 237 -7.49 -3.67 7.28
C TRP A 237 -6.73 -4.98 7.03
N SER A 238 -6.06 -5.11 5.87
CA SER A 238 -5.18 -6.24 5.58
C SER A 238 -4.04 -6.38 6.60
N LYS A 239 -3.37 -5.27 6.96
CA LYS A 239 -2.33 -5.27 8.01
C LYS A 239 -2.87 -5.83 9.33
N LEU A 240 -4.08 -5.43 9.73
CA LEU A 240 -4.74 -5.97 10.91
C LEU A 240 -5.03 -7.47 10.77
N LYS A 241 -5.58 -7.93 9.63
CA LYS A 241 -5.82 -9.36 9.38
C LYS A 241 -4.53 -10.18 9.49
N TYR A 242 -3.43 -9.65 8.98
CA TYR A 242 -2.10 -10.25 9.09
C TYR A 242 -1.65 -10.36 10.56
N GLU A 243 -1.76 -9.28 11.34
CA GLU A 243 -1.42 -9.30 12.78
C GLU A 243 -2.27 -10.32 13.57
N ARG A 244 -3.49 -10.60 13.10
CA ARG A 244 -4.37 -11.63 13.66
C ARG A 244 -4.04 -13.06 13.20
N GLY A 245 -3.04 -13.25 12.34
CA GLY A 245 -2.71 -14.55 11.74
C GLY A 245 -3.71 -15.03 10.68
N ARG A 246 -4.60 -14.16 10.19
CA ARG A 246 -5.59 -14.46 9.15
C ARG A 246 -5.04 -14.12 7.77
N TYR A 247 -4.04 -14.89 7.34
CA TYR A 247 -3.23 -14.57 6.17
C TYR A 247 -4.03 -14.58 4.85
N ASP A 248 -5.02 -15.47 4.71
CA ASP A 248 -5.86 -15.54 3.51
C ASP A 248 -6.73 -14.29 3.34
N GLU A 249 -7.36 -13.83 4.43
CA GLU A 249 -8.14 -12.59 4.47
C GLU A 249 -7.25 -11.37 4.20
N ALA A 250 -6.05 -11.35 4.78
CA ALA A 250 -5.07 -10.28 4.54
C ALA A 250 -4.63 -10.23 3.06
N TRP A 251 -4.38 -11.40 2.46
CA TRP A 251 -3.99 -11.52 1.06
C TRP A 251 -5.08 -10.97 0.14
N GLU A 252 -6.34 -11.38 0.34
CA GLU A 252 -7.43 -10.94 -0.53
C GLU A 252 -7.64 -9.42 -0.44
N LEU A 253 -7.59 -8.86 0.77
CA LEU A 253 -7.70 -7.41 0.96
C LEU A 253 -6.59 -6.64 0.25
N ASN A 254 -5.36 -7.16 0.25
CA ASN A 254 -4.25 -6.53 -0.47
C ASN A 254 -4.34 -6.73 -1.99
N ARG A 255 -4.78 -7.90 -2.46
CA ARG A 255 -5.08 -8.09 -3.89
C ARG A 255 -6.09 -7.04 -4.36
N ARG A 256 -7.18 -6.91 -3.62
CA ARG A 256 -8.22 -5.90 -3.86
C ARG A 256 -7.67 -4.47 -3.83
N SER A 257 -6.88 -4.12 -2.81
CA SER A 257 -6.18 -2.82 -2.72
C SER A 257 -5.32 -2.54 -3.97
N LEU A 258 -4.73 -3.58 -4.58
CA LEU A 258 -3.93 -3.49 -5.81
C LEU A 258 -4.74 -3.55 -7.11
N THR A 259 -5.95 -4.08 -7.12
CA THR A 259 -6.78 -4.21 -8.33
C THR A 259 -7.86 -3.14 -8.44
N PHE A 260 -8.11 -2.35 -7.38
CA PHE A 260 -9.00 -1.20 -7.50
C PHE A 260 -8.35 -0.08 -8.31
N GLY A 261 -8.92 0.25 -9.48
CA GLY A 261 -8.46 1.27 -10.43
C GLY A 261 -7.57 0.71 -11.56
N ASN A 262 -7.62 1.34 -12.74
CA ASN A 262 -6.75 1.02 -13.89
C ASN A 262 -5.28 1.31 -13.53
N PHE A 263 -4.31 0.42 -13.83
CA PHE A 263 -2.98 0.51 -13.18
C PHE A 263 -1.71 0.41 -14.05
N PRO A 264 -0.89 1.48 -13.97
CA PRO A 264 0.58 1.44 -13.82
C PRO A 264 1.10 1.72 -12.38
N ALA A 265 0.46 2.59 -11.59
CA ALA A 265 0.91 3.00 -10.23
C ALA A 265 0.95 1.86 -9.17
N GLY A 266 0.28 0.74 -9.43
CA GLY A 266 0.14 -0.41 -8.53
C GLY A 266 1.43 -1.18 -8.40
N GLN A 267 2.39 -0.97 -9.32
CA GLN A 267 3.72 -1.58 -9.31
C GLN A 267 4.55 -1.19 -8.07
N ARG A 268 4.40 0.02 -7.51
CA ARG A 268 5.16 0.46 -6.32
C ARG A 268 4.50 -0.01 -5.01
N TRP A 269 3.17 0.04 -4.93
CA TRP A 269 2.40 -0.57 -3.84
C TRP A 269 2.60 -2.09 -3.79
N ARG A 270 2.67 -2.72 -4.98
CA ARG A 270 3.07 -4.11 -5.16
C ARG A 270 4.46 -4.39 -4.58
N GLN A 271 5.43 -3.48 -4.69
CA GLN A 271 6.77 -3.68 -4.10
C GLN A 271 6.74 -3.65 -2.57
N GLU A 272 5.98 -2.75 -1.95
CA GLU A 272 5.82 -2.72 -0.48
C GLU A 272 5.07 -3.97 0.02
N LEU A 273 4.05 -4.40 -0.71
CA LEU A 273 3.32 -5.62 -0.41
C LEU A 273 4.17 -6.88 -0.63
N LEU A 274 5.03 -6.91 -1.66
CA LEU A 274 5.98 -8.01 -1.90
C LEU A 274 6.93 -8.24 -0.71
N VAL A 275 7.27 -7.21 0.08
CA VAL A 275 8.07 -7.38 1.30
C VAL A 275 7.31 -8.18 2.38
N TYR A 276 6.01 -7.93 2.53
CA TYR A 276 5.15 -8.70 3.45
C TYR A 276 4.80 -10.09 2.91
N PHE A 277 4.65 -10.23 1.58
CA PHE A 277 4.15 -11.45 0.93
C PHE A 277 5.20 -12.42 0.40
N ARG A 278 6.50 -12.06 0.34
CA ARG A 278 7.59 -13.00 0.01
C ARG A 278 7.61 -14.26 0.89
N ARG A 279 6.90 -14.25 2.03
CA ARG A 279 6.78 -15.36 2.97
C ARG A 279 5.52 -16.23 2.78
N LEU A 280 4.59 -15.86 1.90
CA LEU A 280 3.31 -16.54 1.72
C LEU A 280 3.29 -17.20 0.34
N SER A 281 3.65 -18.48 0.30
CA SER A 281 3.43 -19.37 -0.85
C SER A 281 1.98 -19.82 -0.89
N PHE A 282 1.06 -18.91 -1.23
CA PHE A 282 -0.36 -19.27 -1.35
C PHE A 282 -1.07 -18.42 -2.40
N VAL A 283 -1.87 -19.10 -3.23
CA VAL A 283 -2.84 -18.53 -4.16
C VAL A 283 -4.19 -19.08 -3.71
N PRO A 284 -5.11 -18.27 -3.17
CA PRO A 284 -6.44 -18.77 -2.82
C PRO A 284 -7.20 -19.23 -4.06
N GLY A 285 -8.13 -20.16 -3.87
CA GLY A 285 -9.03 -20.62 -4.93
C GLY A 285 -9.88 -19.49 -5.50
N ARG A 286 -10.41 -19.70 -6.71
CA ARG A 286 -10.99 -18.69 -7.63
C ARG A 286 -12.10 -17.76 -7.08
N TYR A 287 -12.60 -17.93 -5.86
CA TYR A 287 -13.62 -17.06 -5.24
C TYR A 287 -13.44 -17.01 -3.71
N PHE A 288 -12.87 -15.93 -3.18
CA PHE A 288 -12.72 -15.72 -1.74
C PHE A 288 -13.49 -14.47 -1.29
N SER A 289 -14.61 -14.69 -0.60
CA SER A 289 -15.36 -13.63 0.08
C SER A 289 -15.00 -13.61 1.56
N LEU A 290 -14.78 -12.41 2.11
CA LEU A 290 -14.44 -12.24 3.52
C LEU A 290 -15.62 -12.70 4.41
N PRO A 291 -15.37 -13.24 5.62
CA PRO A 291 -16.44 -13.62 6.53
C PRO A 291 -17.44 -12.48 6.82
N GLU A 292 -16.94 -11.24 6.92
CA GLU A 292 -17.75 -10.03 7.14
C GLU A 292 -18.68 -9.74 5.96
N GLU A 293 -18.25 -10.03 4.73
CA GLU A 293 -19.04 -9.86 3.51
C GLU A 293 -20.15 -10.89 3.45
N LYS A 294 -19.82 -12.16 3.72
CA LYS A 294 -20.80 -13.24 3.81
C LYS A 294 -21.86 -12.95 4.87
N ALA A 295 -21.45 -12.43 6.03
CA ALA A 295 -22.37 -12.04 7.10
C ALA A 295 -23.33 -10.91 6.69
N LYS A 296 -22.92 -10.03 5.76
CA LYS A 296 -23.78 -8.99 5.17
C LYS A 296 -24.48 -9.43 3.88
N ASN A 297 -24.37 -10.71 3.50
CA ASN A 297 -24.89 -11.26 2.25
C ASN A 297 -24.34 -10.56 0.98
N ILE A 298 -23.04 -10.21 1.02
CA ILE A 298 -22.27 -9.59 -0.07
C ILE A 298 -21.32 -10.66 -0.67
N ASP A 299 -21.82 -11.86 -0.94
CA ASP A 299 -21.02 -13.00 -1.41
C ASP A 299 -20.96 -13.06 -2.96
N GLY A 300 -19.77 -13.17 -3.55
CA GLY A 300 -19.55 -13.34 -5.00
C GLY A 300 -18.66 -12.25 -5.66
N PRO A 301 -18.41 -12.35 -6.98
CA PRO A 301 -17.60 -11.38 -7.76
C PRO A 301 -18.30 -10.04 -8.01
N PHE A 302 -19.57 -9.91 -7.60
CA PHE A 302 -20.35 -8.70 -7.81
C PHE A 302 -20.47 -7.93 -6.49
N ARG A 303 -20.00 -6.68 -6.51
CA ARG A 303 -20.13 -5.79 -5.35
C ARG A 303 -21.51 -5.18 -5.22
N TYR A 304 -21.88 -4.93 -3.97
CA TYR A 304 -22.88 -3.93 -3.61
C TYR A 304 -22.13 -2.67 -3.15
N VAL A 305 -22.14 -1.60 -3.94
CA VAL A 305 -21.66 -0.27 -3.52
C VAL A 305 -22.80 0.71 -3.70
N GLY A 306 -23.23 1.39 -2.63
CA GLY A 306 -24.22 2.47 -2.74
C GLY A 306 -25.62 2.09 -3.28
N GLY A 307 -25.96 0.80 -3.38
CA GLY A 307 -27.22 0.32 -3.97
C GLY A 307 -27.13 -0.13 -5.43
N GLU A 308 -25.94 -0.07 -6.06
CA GLU A 308 -25.72 -0.56 -7.42
C GLU A 308 -24.71 -1.71 -7.47
N TYR A 309 -24.91 -2.61 -8.44
CA TYR A 309 -24.02 -3.73 -8.72
C TYR A 309 -22.82 -3.24 -9.53
N VAL A 310 -21.64 -3.20 -8.89
CA VAL A 310 -20.38 -2.89 -9.59
C VAL A 310 -19.66 -4.20 -9.86
N ASP A 311 -19.49 -4.52 -11.15
CA ASP A 311 -18.59 -5.57 -11.60
C ASP A 311 -17.15 -5.18 -11.22
N THR A 312 -16.48 -6.00 -10.40
CA THR A 312 -15.10 -5.73 -9.98
C THR A 312 -14.07 -6.03 -11.06
N GLY A 313 -14.49 -6.29 -12.29
CA GLY A 313 -13.60 -6.53 -13.41
C GLY A 313 -12.88 -7.86 -13.28
N ASP A 314 -13.55 -8.87 -12.71
CA ASP A 314 -13.11 -10.24 -12.96
C ASP A 314 -13.35 -10.46 -14.45
N VAL A 315 -12.25 -10.57 -15.20
CA VAL A 315 -12.22 -10.84 -16.64
C VAL A 315 -13.30 -11.86 -16.95
N ASP A 316 -14.22 -11.52 -17.86
CA ASP A 316 -15.24 -12.41 -18.36
C ASP A 316 -14.52 -13.58 -19.06
N ASP A 317 -14.22 -14.63 -18.29
CA ASP A 317 -13.53 -15.87 -18.72
C ASP A 317 -14.42 -16.72 -19.65
N ARG A 318 -15.31 -16.09 -20.41
CA ARG A 318 -16.02 -16.70 -21.55
C ARG A 318 -15.13 -16.79 -22.79
N HIS A 319 -13.81 -16.87 -22.62
CA HIS A 319 -12.89 -17.19 -23.70
C HIS A 319 -12.64 -18.70 -23.72
N ASP A 320 -13.02 -19.30 -24.86
CA ASP A 320 -12.85 -20.71 -25.20
C ASP A 320 -11.42 -21.21 -24.87
N ASP A 321 -11.35 -22.45 -24.40
CA ASP A 321 -10.23 -23.18 -23.78
C ASP A 321 -8.92 -23.32 -24.61
N GLU A 322 -8.62 -22.48 -25.59
CA GLU A 322 -7.44 -22.67 -26.47
C GLU A 322 -6.42 -21.53 -26.52
N ASP A 323 -6.69 -20.33 -25.99
CA ASP A 323 -5.68 -19.25 -25.91
C ASP A 323 -5.58 -18.69 -24.48
N GLU A 324 -4.69 -19.34 -23.73
CA GLU A 324 -4.40 -19.15 -22.31
C GLU A 324 -3.83 -17.74 -22.01
N PHE A 325 -4.69 -16.82 -21.56
CA PHE A 325 -4.27 -15.67 -20.77
C PHE A 325 -5.07 -15.57 -19.46
N VAL A 326 -4.70 -16.43 -18.51
CA VAL A 326 -5.10 -16.31 -17.10
C VAL A 326 -3.94 -15.69 -16.34
N PRO A 327 -4.06 -14.49 -15.74
CA PRO A 327 -3.01 -13.90 -14.93
C PRO A 327 -2.97 -14.61 -13.57
N SER A 328 -2.39 -15.82 -13.55
CA SER A 328 -2.01 -16.49 -12.32
C SER A 328 -0.81 -15.74 -11.71
N PHE A 329 -0.98 -15.25 -10.48
CA PHE A 329 0.08 -14.62 -9.72
C PHE A 329 1.15 -15.66 -9.37
N ARG A 330 2.15 -15.75 -10.23
CA ARG A 330 3.34 -16.54 -9.98
C ARG A 330 4.35 -15.67 -9.22
N ALA A 331 4.82 -16.19 -8.09
CA ALA A 331 5.95 -15.59 -7.40
C ALA A 331 7.11 -15.50 -8.40
N ASN A 332 7.54 -14.28 -8.74
CA ASN A 332 8.69 -14.06 -9.62
C ASN A 332 9.99 -14.50 -8.92
N LEU A 333 10.24 -15.81 -8.84
CA LEU A 333 11.45 -16.35 -9.44
C LEU A 333 11.06 -16.61 -10.90
N PHE A 334 11.73 -15.97 -11.85
CA PHE A 334 11.54 -16.28 -13.27
C PHE A 334 11.86 -17.75 -13.53
N LEU A 335 10.82 -18.60 -13.52
CA LEU A 335 10.86 -20.00 -13.93
C LEU A 335 9.48 -20.40 -14.46
N GLU A 336 9.07 -19.94 -15.64
CA GLU A 336 8.17 -20.74 -16.49
C GLU A 336 8.33 -20.50 -17.98
N GLY A 337 8.02 -21.58 -18.68
CA GLY A 337 7.95 -21.73 -20.12
C GLY A 337 8.78 -22.92 -20.56
N GLU A 338 8.16 -23.93 -21.17
CA GLU A 338 8.82 -25.13 -21.74
C GLU A 338 9.84 -24.79 -22.86
N HIS A 339 9.99 -23.51 -23.20
CA HIS A 339 10.93 -23.02 -24.18
C HIS A 339 11.45 -21.64 -23.76
N LEU A 340 12.64 -21.52 -23.17
CA LEU A 340 13.46 -20.29 -23.27
C LEU A 340 14.95 -20.59 -22.95
N PRO A 341 15.90 -20.00 -23.69
CA PRO A 341 17.32 -19.96 -23.35
C PRO A 341 17.60 -18.95 -22.23
N VAL A 342 18.50 -19.30 -21.30
CA VAL A 342 18.99 -18.38 -20.26
C VAL A 342 19.63 -17.12 -20.88
N VAL A 343 19.09 -15.95 -20.61
CA VAL A 343 19.78 -14.71 -20.99
C VAL A 343 20.63 -14.30 -19.78
N SER A 344 21.95 -14.32 -19.92
CA SER A 344 22.90 -14.04 -18.84
C SER A 344 23.03 -12.56 -18.47
N GLU A 345 22.30 -11.69 -19.14
CA GLU A 345 22.25 -10.25 -18.84
C GLU A 345 20.81 -9.79 -19.03
N ILE A 346 20.13 -9.39 -17.94
CA ILE A 346 18.89 -8.64 -18.06
C ILE A 346 19.28 -7.23 -18.49
N ALA A 347 19.53 -7.06 -19.79
CA ALA A 347 19.78 -5.77 -20.41
C ALA A 347 18.43 -5.15 -20.83
N ASP A 348 17.84 -4.38 -19.91
CA ASP A 348 16.99 -3.26 -20.29
C ASP A 348 17.85 -1.99 -20.15
N PRO A 349 18.36 -1.41 -21.25
CA PRO A 349 19.31 -0.30 -21.19
C PRO A 349 18.73 0.98 -20.58
N ASP A 350 17.41 1.08 -20.38
CA ASP A 350 16.75 2.30 -19.86
C ASP A 350 16.22 2.16 -18.42
N ALA A 351 16.35 0.98 -17.79
CA ALA A 351 15.91 0.77 -16.41
C ALA A 351 17.02 1.19 -15.41
N SER A 352 16.76 2.24 -14.63
CA SER A 352 17.70 2.76 -13.62
C SER A 352 18.13 1.68 -12.60
N TRP A 353 19.44 1.56 -12.41
CA TRP A 353 20.18 0.46 -11.79
C TRP A 353 20.04 0.28 -10.26
N GLU A 354 19.31 1.15 -9.55
CA GLU A 354 19.35 1.17 -8.09
C GLU A 354 18.22 0.32 -7.47
N GLY A 355 18.47 -0.98 -7.26
CA GLY A 355 17.68 -1.76 -6.31
C GLY A 355 17.50 -3.26 -6.56
N ARG A 356 17.89 -3.79 -7.73
CA ARG A 356 17.72 -5.22 -8.01
C ARG A 356 18.86 -6.04 -7.40
N ALA A 357 18.52 -7.17 -6.76
CA ALA A 357 19.50 -8.15 -6.31
C ALA A 357 20.22 -8.76 -7.54
N LYS A 358 21.55 -8.75 -7.53
CA LYS A 358 22.34 -9.47 -8.54
C LYS A 358 22.44 -10.93 -8.08
N LEU A 359 21.61 -11.77 -8.66
CA LEU A 359 21.57 -13.20 -8.38
C LEU A 359 22.47 -13.94 -9.36
N THR A 360 23.50 -14.58 -8.81
CA THR A 360 24.42 -15.42 -9.59
C THR A 360 24.05 -16.87 -9.37
N VAL A 361 23.67 -17.57 -10.45
CA VAL A 361 23.19 -18.96 -10.39
C VAL A 361 24.28 -19.92 -10.86
N ARG A 362 24.56 -20.94 -10.05
CA ARG A 362 25.49 -22.02 -10.37
C ARG A 362 24.79 -23.37 -10.24
N VAL A 363 25.06 -24.30 -11.15
CA VAL A 363 24.67 -25.71 -11.01
C VAL A 363 25.67 -26.38 -10.09
N LEU A 364 25.17 -27.15 -9.11
CA LEU A 364 26.00 -28.00 -8.28
C LEU A 364 26.06 -29.38 -8.93
N ASP A 365 27.25 -29.82 -9.34
CA ASP A 365 27.44 -31.17 -9.84
C ASP A 365 27.23 -32.17 -8.67
N PRO A 366 26.24 -33.06 -8.72
CA PRO A 366 25.90 -33.92 -7.57
C PRO A 366 26.97 -34.97 -7.26
N LYS A 367 27.91 -35.21 -8.17
CA LYS A 367 29.00 -36.18 -7.97
C LYS A 367 30.27 -35.54 -7.43
N THR A 368 30.56 -34.31 -7.83
CA THR A 368 31.83 -33.63 -7.50
C THR A 368 31.66 -32.43 -6.57
N PHE A 369 30.43 -31.95 -6.36
CA PHE A 369 30.10 -30.74 -5.62
C PHE A 369 30.74 -29.46 -6.17
N GLU A 370 31.23 -29.48 -7.41
CA GLU A 370 31.73 -28.28 -8.06
C GLU A 370 30.57 -27.36 -8.47
N LYS A 371 30.66 -26.08 -8.08
CA LYS A 371 29.73 -25.03 -8.50
C LYS A 371 30.10 -24.57 -9.91
N ARG A 372 29.36 -25.01 -10.93
CA ARG A 372 29.58 -24.59 -12.32
C ARG A 372 28.65 -23.43 -12.69
N PRO A 373 29.16 -22.35 -13.32
CA PRO A 373 28.29 -21.28 -13.79
C PRO A 373 27.28 -21.83 -14.79
N LEU A 374 26.03 -21.37 -14.70
CA LEU A 374 25.06 -21.69 -15.75
C LEU A 374 25.48 -20.99 -17.04
N THR A 375 25.56 -21.73 -18.15
CA THR A 375 25.88 -21.10 -19.43
C THR A 375 24.73 -20.18 -19.83
N PRO A 376 25.00 -18.97 -20.36
CA PRO A 376 23.99 -18.18 -21.05
C PRO A 376 23.32 -19.06 -22.11
N GLY A 377 22.03 -19.30 -21.94
CA GLY A 377 21.17 -20.06 -22.85
C GLY A 377 20.72 -21.40 -22.28
N GLU A 378 21.36 -21.86 -21.21
CA GLU A 378 21.18 -23.22 -20.70
C GLU A 378 19.91 -23.38 -19.86
N ARG A 379 19.01 -24.27 -20.28
CA ARG A 379 17.76 -24.51 -19.55
C ARG A 379 18.03 -25.14 -18.18
N PHE A 380 17.26 -24.72 -17.17
CA PHE A 380 17.21 -25.42 -15.88
C PHE A 380 16.75 -26.86 -16.08
N LYS A 381 17.60 -27.80 -15.68
CA LYS A 381 17.31 -29.24 -15.62
C LYS A 381 17.00 -29.65 -14.19
N PRO A 382 16.32 -30.78 -13.95
CA PRO A 382 16.28 -31.37 -12.61
C PRO A 382 17.69 -31.51 -12.06
N GLY A 383 17.92 -31.02 -10.84
CA GLY A 383 19.26 -30.91 -10.28
C GLY A 383 19.35 -29.93 -9.12
N GLN A 384 20.55 -29.80 -8.57
CA GLN A 384 20.85 -28.89 -7.47
C GLN A 384 21.49 -27.61 -8.01
N TYR A 385 21.08 -26.49 -7.44
CA TYR A 385 21.52 -25.15 -7.82
C TYR A 385 21.92 -24.39 -6.56
N VAL A 386 22.92 -23.53 -6.72
CA VAL A 386 23.32 -22.55 -5.72
C VAL A 386 23.07 -21.19 -6.32
N MET A 387 22.23 -20.39 -5.67
CA MET A 387 21.94 -19.01 -6.06
C MET A 387 22.51 -18.08 -5.00
N THR A 388 23.38 -17.16 -5.40
CA THR A 388 24.01 -16.21 -4.48
C THR A 388 23.43 -14.82 -4.73
N ASP A 389 22.88 -14.19 -3.70
CA ASP A 389 22.58 -12.75 -3.72
C ASP A 389 23.85 -11.98 -3.35
N GLU A 390 24.52 -11.41 -4.36
CA GLU A 390 25.81 -10.73 -4.19
C GLU A 390 25.71 -9.49 -3.28
N LYS A 391 24.52 -8.90 -3.15
CA LYS A 391 24.32 -7.69 -2.33
C LYS A 391 24.03 -8.05 -0.88
N ALA A 392 23.24 -9.10 -0.66
CA ALA A 392 22.88 -9.57 0.69
C ALA A 392 23.95 -10.49 1.30
N GLY A 393 24.85 -11.06 0.48
CA GLY A 393 25.80 -12.08 0.93
C GLY A 393 25.11 -13.41 1.30
N THR A 394 23.88 -13.61 0.85
CA THR A 394 23.05 -14.78 1.18
C THR A 394 23.18 -15.82 0.08
N VAL A 395 23.32 -17.09 0.47
CA VAL A 395 23.38 -18.22 -0.46
C VAL A 395 22.14 -19.09 -0.29
N PHE A 396 21.44 -19.31 -1.39
CA PHE A 396 20.28 -20.16 -1.48
C PHE A 396 20.65 -21.46 -2.18
N HIS A 397 20.41 -22.59 -1.53
CA HIS A 397 20.46 -23.89 -2.21
C HIS A 397 19.07 -24.25 -2.71
N VAL A 398 18.96 -24.46 -4.02
CA VAL A 398 17.70 -24.74 -4.72
C VAL A 398 17.76 -26.12 -5.36
N LEU A 399 16.84 -27.00 -4.98
CA LEU A 399 16.66 -28.29 -5.63
C LEU A 399 15.48 -28.22 -6.61
N LEU A 400 15.70 -28.52 -7.90
CA LEU A 400 14.64 -28.60 -8.92
C LEU A 400 14.39 -30.07 -9.32
N MET A 401 13.13 -30.47 -9.41
CA MET A 401 12.70 -31.84 -9.73
C MET A 401 11.54 -31.87 -10.73
N ARG A 402 11.50 -32.87 -11.62
CA ARG A 402 10.36 -33.14 -12.54
C ARG A 402 9.33 -34.06 -11.88
N ARG A 403 8.03 -33.81 -12.12
CA ARG A 403 6.86 -34.53 -11.55
C ARG A 403 6.88 -36.07 -11.66
N HIS A 404 7.42 -36.64 -12.72
CA HIS A 404 7.45 -38.10 -12.94
C HIS A 404 8.72 -38.79 -12.42
N ASN A 405 9.69 -38.05 -11.90
CA ASN A 405 10.84 -38.65 -11.25
C ASN A 405 10.47 -39.00 -9.81
N LEU A 406 10.15 -40.28 -9.58
CA LEU A 406 10.01 -40.88 -8.25
C LEU A 406 11.32 -40.88 -7.46
N HIS A 407 12.44 -40.56 -8.12
CA HIS A 407 13.76 -40.53 -7.54
C HIS A 407 14.04 -39.17 -6.90
N ASN A 408 14.25 -39.16 -5.58
CA ASN A 408 14.60 -37.96 -4.84
C ASN A 408 16.13 -37.71 -4.96
N PRO A 409 16.59 -36.69 -5.70
CA PRO A 409 18.02 -36.42 -5.88
C PRO A 409 18.73 -36.00 -4.57
N TYR A 410 18.00 -35.71 -3.50
CA TYR A 410 18.59 -35.62 -2.15
C TYR A 410 19.20 -36.96 -1.70
N LEU A 411 18.59 -38.07 -2.10
CA LEU A 411 19.08 -39.42 -1.80
C LEU A 411 20.29 -39.81 -2.66
N ASP A 412 20.65 -39.01 -3.66
CA ASP A 412 21.90 -39.18 -4.42
C ASP A 412 23.11 -38.58 -3.71
N LEU A 413 22.88 -37.74 -2.68
CA LEU A 413 23.95 -37.16 -1.88
C LEU A 413 24.62 -38.24 -1.02
N PRO A 414 25.95 -38.20 -0.85
CA PRO A 414 26.66 -38.86 0.24
C PRO A 414 26.01 -38.54 1.60
N GLU A 415 25.99 -39.51 2.50
CA GLU A 415 25.22 -39.43 3.77
C GLU A 415 25.73 -38.31 4.69
N ASP A 416 27.02 -38.00 4.63
CA ASP A 416 27.66 -36.87 5.31
C ASP A 416 27.24 -35.51 4.71
N ALA A 417 27.09 -35.41 3.39
CA ALA A 417 26.61 -34.19 2.73
C ALA A 417 25.13 -33.91 3.01
N ARG A 418 24.33 -34.95 3.29
CA ARG A 418 22.90 -34.78 3.66
C ARG A 418 22.74 -34.00 4.97
N SER A 419 23.64 -34.18 5.93
CA SER A 419 23.58 -33.45 7.21
C SER A 419 23.85 -31.95 7.11
N VAL A 420 24.41 -31.47 5.99
CA VAL A 420 24.55 -30.04 5.70
C VAL A 420 23.19 -29.40 5.46
N PHE A 421 22.25 -30.18 4.93
CA PHE A 421 20.89 -29.76 4.67
C PHE A 421 19.97 -30.22 5.81
N ASP A 422 19.80 -29.37 6.82
CA ASP A 422 18.91 -29.65 7.96
C ASP A 422 17.44 -29.48 7.55
N PHE A 423 16.94 -30.44 6.77
CA PHE A 423 15.54 -30.49 6.38
C PHE A 423 14.72 -31.12 7.49
N ASP A 424 13.75 -30.37 8.02
CA ASP A 424 12.76 -30.92 8.94
C ASP A 424 12.05 -32.13 8.29
N ARG A 425 12.17 -33.30 8.94
CA ARG A 425 11.53 -34.55 8.49
C ARG A 425 10.02 -34.42 8.36
N GLN A 426 9.37 -33.60 9.18
CA GLN A 426 7.93 -33.34 9.05
C GLN A 426 7.61 -32.47 7.84
N ALA A 427 8.46 -31.49 7.52
CA ALA A 427 8.34 -30.72 6.29
C ALA A 427 8.50 -31.63 5.06
N MET A 428 9.52 -32.50 5.07
CA MET A 428 9.73 -33.52 4.01
C MET A 428 8.52 -34.43 3.80
N GLN A 429 7.87 -34.90 4.86
CA GLN A 429 6.64 -35.70 4.77
C GLN A 429 5.43 -34.94 4.22
N ARG A 430 5.30 -33.64 4.52
CA ARG A 430 4.24 -32.79 3.93
C ARG A 430 4.47 -32.56 2.45
N PHE A 431 5.73 -32.53 2.00
CA PHE A 431 6.10 -32.36 0.59
C PHE A 431 5.90 -33.63 -0.26
N GLU A 432 6.07 -34.81 0.31
CA GLU A 432 5.77 -36.08 -0.39
C GLU A 432 4.29 -36.20 -0.81
N ASN A 433 3.41 -35.44 -0.15
CA ASN A 433 1.96 -35.51 -0.32
C ASN A 433 1.35 -34.29 -1.04
N ALA A 434 2.15 -33.32 -1.53
CA ALA A 434 1.67 -32.08 -2.14
C ALA A 434 1.52 -32.18 -3.69
N PRO A 435 0.48 -31.58 -4.31
CA PRO A 435 0.08 -31.87 -5.71
C PRO A 435 0.71 -31.01 -6.84
N TRP A 436 1.89 -30.39 -6.68
CA TRP A 436 2.39 -29.35 -7.62
C TRP A 436 3.66 -29.71 -8.43
N ASP A 437 3.87 -29.03 -9.57
CA ASP A 437 4.80 -29.38 -10.67
C ASP A 437 6.28 -28.96 -10.50
N VAL A 438 6.63 -28.11 -9.54
CA VAL A 438 8.03 -27.74 -9.24
C VAL A 438 8.24 -27.72 -7.72
N ARG A 439 9.18 -28.52 -7.22
CA ARG A 439 9.65 -28.45 -5.82
C ARG A 439 10.75 -27.40 -5.76
N LEU A 440 10.60 -26.36 -4.94
CA LEU A 440 11.66 -25.40 -4.64
C LEU A 440 12.04 -25.59 -3.18
N MET A 441 13.17 -26.24 -2.92
CA MET A 441 13.73 -26.32 -1.57
C MET A 441 14.64 -25.11 -1.39
N LEU A 442 14.48 -24.36 -0.30
CA LEU A 442 15.35 -23.24 0.08
C LEU A 442 15.95 -23.56 1.43
N ALA A 443 17.24 -23.86 1.47
CA ALA A 443 18.00 -23.91 2.71
C ALA A 443 18.79 -22.61 2.84
N ASP A 444 18.50 -21.84 3.90
CA ASP A 444 19.25 -20.64 4.26
C ASP A 444 20.47 -21.10 5.06
N HIS A 445 21.60 -21.13 4.39
CA HIS A 445 22.88 -21.28 5.05
C HIS A 445 23.46 -19.86 5.11
N GLY A 446 23.78 -19.38 6.31
CA GLY A 446 24.61 -18.18 6.44
C GLY A 446 25.92 -18.30 5.63
N PHE A 447 26.70 -17.22 5.61
CA PHE A 447 27.95 -17.05 4.84
C PHE A 447 28.64 -18.35 4.37
N ASP A 448 28.73 -18.50 3.06
CA ASP A 448 29.36 -19.63 2.36
C ASP A 448 30.83 -19.80 2.80
N PRO A 449 31.21 -20.92 3.44
CA PRO A 449 32.60 -21.18 3.79
C PRO A 449 33.42 -21.81 2.65
N LEU A 450 32.85 -21.99 1.44
CA LEU A 450 33.48 -22.61 0.26
C LEU A 450 33.73 -21.65 -0.91
#